data_AF-A0A7Y9FFF1-F1
#
_entry.id   AF-A0A7Y9FFF1-F1
#
_cell.length_a   1.000
_cell.length_b   1.000
_cell.length_c   1.000
_cell.angle_alpha   90.00
_cell.angle_beta   90.00
_cell.angle_gamma   90.00
#
_symmetry.space_group_name_H-M   'P 1'
#
loop_
_entity.id
_entity.type
_entity.pdbx_description
1 polymer ?
#
loop_
_entity_poly.entity_id
_entity_poly.type
_entity_poly.pdbx_seq_one_letter_code
_entity_poly.pdbx_strand_id
1 'polypeptide(L)'
;MALLPRLRQLMRRPSSASRVGARRPTKASRRGDTLHEDALRSMLSDDPNNERAFQALAEIVRRRATEQVHEEDPLTAPNVEHERERAAELAVWALGEELAGNPRAWYPLIELARLSVDDDHDGTIRRLTTASERDSSGTALAQALALLCEAGQPVEALNLGVGHWRPREHDPAVARQLVRAAVQAGRPLEAKQHLASLDLYPDQGAVAGLRAELTREVARAEQSITGT
;
A
#
# COMPACT_ATOMS: atom_id res chain seq x y z
N MET A 1 -38.18 -32.10 13.97
CA MET A 1 -38.13 -31.44 12.64
C MET A 1 -37.72 -29.97 12.81
N ALA A 2 -36.43 -29.63 12.87
CA ALA A 2 -35.96 -28.22 12.86
C ALA A 2 -34.47 -28.05 12.51
N LEU A 3 -33.93 -28.89 11.62
CA LEU A 3 -32.52 -28.78 11.19
C LEU A 3 -32.28 -27.71 10.11
N LEU A 4 -33.28 -27.48 9.26
CA LEU A 4 -33.19 -26.53 8.14
C LEU A 4 -33.14 -25.04 8.53
N PRO A 5 -33.84 -24.55 9.58
CA PRO A 5 -33.75 -23.15 9.99
C PRO A 5 -32.38 -22.78 10.60
N ARG A 6 -31.76 -23.71 11.35
CA ARG A 6 -30.43 -23.51 11.97
C ARG A 6 -29.30 -23.44 10.94
N LEU A 7 -29.41 -24.21 9.85
CA LEU A 7 -28.46 -24.14 8.72
C LEU A 7 -28.56 -22.80 7.96
N ARG A 8 -29.76 -22.26 7.77
CA ARG A 8 -29.93 -20.91 7.18
C ARG A 8 -29.35 -19.79 8.05
N GLN A 9 -29.34 -19.98 9.37
CA GLN A 9 -28.76 -19.03 10.32
C GLN A 9 -27.22 -19.05 10.32
N LEU A 10 -26.61 -20.18 9.98
CA LEU A 10 -25.15 -20.31 9.77
C LEU A 10 -24.68 -19.73 8.42
N MET A 11 -25.54 -19.69 7.39
CA MET A 11 -25.23 -19.05 6.11
C MET A 11 -25.41 -17.53 6.10
N ARG A 12 -26.06 -16.95 7.11
CA ARG A 12 -26.03 -15.51 7.34
C ARG A 12 -24.74 -15.17 8.07
N ARG A 13 -23.66 -14.92 7.32
CA ARG A 13 -22.52 -14.16 7.84
C ARG A 13 -23.08 -12.91 8.53
N PRO A 14 -22.78 -12.65 9.82
CA PRO A 14 -23.05 -11.33 10.36
C PRO A 14 -22.22 -10.36 9.51
N SER A 15 -22.91 -9.46 8.80
CA SER A 15 -22.28 -8.29 8.20
C SER A 15 -21.40 -7.66 9.27
N SER A 16 -20.12 -7.50 8.97
CA SER A 16 -19.13 -6.93 9.88
C SER A 16 -19.73 -5.74 10.64
N ALA A 17 -19.69 -5.77 11.97
CA ALA A 17 -20.18 -4.66 12.80
C ALA A 17 -19.36 -3.37 12.59
N SER A 18 -18.25 -3.47 11.87
CA SER A 18 -17.45 -2.32 11.44
C SER A 18 -18.20 -1.50 10.40
N ARG A 19 -18.57 -0.28 10.76
CA ARG A 19 -19.02 0.76 9.81
C ARG A 19 -17.86 1.49 9.13
N VAL A 20 -16.62 1.07 9.39
CA VAL A 20 -15.43 1.66 8.76
C VAL A 20 -15.46 1.31 7.27
N GLY A 21 -15.36 2.32 6.40
CA GLY A 21 -15.48 2.18 4.95
C GLY A 21 -16.91 2.28 4.39
N ALA A 22 -17.94 2.31 5.26
CA ALA A 22 -19.32 2.45 4.81
C ALA A 22 -19.63 3.91 4.44
N ARG A 23 -20.21 4.10 3.26
CA ARG A 23 -20.60 5.42 2.76
C ARG A 23 -21.50 6.14 3.77
N ARG A 24 -21.14 7.37 4.14
CA ARG A 24 -22.02 8.23 4.97
C ARG A 24 -23.26 8.64 4.17
N PRO A 25 -24.45 8.70 4.79
CA PRO A 25 -25.66 9.19 4.12
C PRO A 25 -25.47 10.64 3.68
N THR A 26 -25.69 10.95 2.40
CA THR A 26 -25.64 12.33 1.88
C THR A 26 -26.93 12.69 1.13
N LYS A 27 -27.27 13.98 1.09
CA LYS A 27 -28.45 14.52 0.39
C LYS A 27 -28.25 14.66 -1.13
N ALA A 28 -27.08 14.32 -1.65
CA ALA A 28 -26.76 14.41 -3.07
C ALA A 28 -27.54 13.36 -3.89
N SER A 29 -27.91 13.69 -5.12
CA SER A 29 -28.61 12.79 -6.03
C SER A 29 -27.79 11.52 -6.31
N ARG A 30 -28.47 10.37 -6.39
CA ARG A 30 -27.82 9.10 -6.76
C ARG A 30 -27.40 9.16 -8.24
N ARG A 31 -26.09 9.12 -8.51
CA ARG A 31 -25.52 9.01 -9.87
C ARG A 31 -25.35 7.55 -10.28
N GLY A 32 -25.18 7.29 -11.58
CA GLY A 32 -25.10 5.94 -12.16
C GLY A 32 -24.08 5.00 -11.51
N ASP A 33 -22.98 5.54 -10.95
CA ASP A 33 -21.92 4.74 -10.33
C ASP A 33 -22.21 4.32 -8.87
N THR A 34 -23.33 4.73 -8.27
CA THR A 34 -23.57 4.48 -6.83
C THR A 34 -23.58 3.00 -6.46
N LEU A 35 -24.16 2.15 -7.32
CA LEU A 35 -24.18 0.70 -7.06
C LEU A 35 -22.79 0.07 -7.18
N HIS A 36 -21.96 0.58 -8.10
CA HIS A 36 -20.60 0.10 -8.29
C HIS A 36 -19.71 0.50 -7.09
N GLU A 37 -19.84 1.75 -6.62
CA GLU A 37 -19.15 2.21 -5.42
C GLU A 37 -19.54 1.40 -4.17
N ASP A 38 -20.84 1.16 -3.96
CA ASP A 38 -21.33 0.37 -2.83
C ASP A 38 -20.80 -1.07 -2.87
N ALA A 39 -20.67 -1.67 -4.05
CA ALA A 39 -20.06 -2.99 -4.22
C ALA A 39 -18.56 -2.99 -3.85
N LEU A 40 -17.79 -1.99 -4.31
CA LEU A 40 -16.37 -1.84 -3.97
C LEU A 40 -16.18 -1.62 -2.47
N ARG A 41 -17.01 -0.79 -1.84
CA ARG A 41 -17.00 -0.58 -0.38
C ARG A 41 -17.35 -1.86 0.38
N SER A 42 -18.28 -2.68 -0.14
CA SER A 42 -18.57 -4.00 0.45
C SER A 42 -17.35 -4.93 0.35
N MET A 43 -16.66 -4.95 -0.80
CA MET A 43 -15.43 -5.75 -0.97
C MET A 43 -14.33 -5.32 0.01
N LEU A 44 -14.16 -4.01 0.22
CA LEU A 44 -13.17 -3.45 1.15
C LEU A 44 -13.56 -3.60 2.63
N SER A 45 -14.84 -3.76 2.93
CA SER A 45 -15.30 -4.13 4.26
C SER A 45 -14.90 -5.58 4.60
N ASP A 46 -14.96 -6.48 3.62
CA ASP A 46 -14.56 -7.89 3.76
C ASP A 46 -13.03 -8.06 3.75
N ASP A 47 -12.34 -7.36 2.85
CA ASP A 47 -10.88 -7.33 2.73
C ASP A 47 -10.39 -5.89 2.48
N PRO A 48 -9.97 -5.17 3.54
CA PRO A 48 -9.52 -3.78 3.39
C PRO A 48 -8.19 -3.66 2.64
N ASN A 49 -7.53 -4.79 2.34
CA ASN A 49 -6.27 -4.83 1.60
C ASN A 49 -6.45 -5.28 0.15
N ASN A 50 -7.70 -5.36 -0.34
CA ASN A 50 -7.96 -5.62 -1.73
C ASN A 50 -7.56 -4.42 -2.59
N GLU A 51 -6.31 -4.45 -3.09
CA GLU A 51 -5.70 -3.35 -3.85
C GLU A 51 -6.55 -2.93 -5.05
N ARG A 52 -7.07 -3.90 -5.80
CA ARG A 52 -7.91 -3.64 -6.98
C ARG A 52 -9.19 -2.91 -6.62
N ALA A 53 -9.84 -3.32 -5.53
CA ALA A 53 -11.06 -2.66 -5.06
C ALA A 53 -10.77 -1.25 -4.54
N PHE A 54 -9.65 -1.06 -3.83
CA PHE A 54 -9.22 0.25 -3.35
C PHE A 54 -8.96 1.19 -4.53
N GLN A 55 -8.15 0.77 -5.50
CA GLN A 55 -7.80 1.60 -6.67
C GLN A 55 -9.05 1.95 -7.50
N ALA A 56 -9.95 0.99 -7.74
CA ALA A 56 -11.20 1.27 -8.45
C ALA A 56 -12.08 2.29 -7.69
N LEU A 57 -12.13 2.21 -6.35
CA LEU A 57 -12.87 3.16 -5.53
C LEU A 57 -12.19 4.54 -5.51
N ALA A 58 -10.86 4.57 -5.43
CA ALA A 58 -10.05 5.78 -5.51
C ALA A 58 -10.34 6.54 -6.82
N GLU A 59 -10.38 5.86 -7.95
CA GLU A 59 -10.72 6.46 -9.25
C GLU A 59 -12.13 7.08 -9.28
N ILE A 60 -13.12 6.40 -8.69
CA ILE A 60 -14.49 6.95 -8.59
C ILE A 60 -14.50 8.24 -7.75
N VAL A 61 -13.80 8.26 -6.61
CA VAL A 61 -13.79 9.46 -5.76
C VAL A 61 -12.95 10.60 -6.35
N ARG A 62 -11.84 10.30 -7.05
CA ARG A 62 -11.05 11.27 -7.81
C ARG A 62 -11.92 11.97 -8.86
N ARG A 63 -12.55 11.19 -9.75
CA ARG A 63 -13.43 11.73 -10.80
C ARG A 63 -14.54 12.60 -10.24
N ARG A 64 -15.15 12.21 -9.12
CA ARG A 64 -16.20 13.01 -8.49
C ARG A 64 -15.69 14.31 -7.89
N ALA A 65 -14.49 14.31 -7.34
CA ALA A 65 -13.89 15.51 -6.76
C ALA A 65 -13.53 16.52 -7.86
N THR A 66 -12.98 16.05 -8.99
CA THR A 66 -12.66 16.94 -10.13
C THR A 66 -13.92 17.52 -10.76
N GLU A 67 -15.00 16.74 -10.90
CA GLU A 67 -16.29 17.22 -11.42
C GLU A 67 -16.99 18.26 -10.53
N GLN A 68 -16.59 18.40 -9.26
CA GLN A 68 -17.15 19.38 -8.33
C GLN A 68 -16.43 20.74 -8.38
N VAL A 69 -15.26 20.81 -9.02
CA VAL A 69 -14.54 22.07 -9.24
C VAL A 69 -15.23 22.81 -10.39
N HIS A 70 -15.95 23.89 -10.06
CA HIS A 70 -16.70 24.69 -11.02
C HIS A 70 -15.78 25.62 -11.83
N GLU A 71 -15.90 25.60 -13.16
CA GLU A 71 -15.30 26.59 -14.06
C GLU A 71 -16.10 27.91 -14.02
N GLU A 72 -16.04 28.64 -12.91
CA GLU A 72 -16.80 29.89 -12.78
C GLU A 72 -16.04 31.14 -13.25
N ASP A 73 -14.72 31.09 -13.43
CA ASP A 73 -13.93 32.26 -13.89
C ASP A 73 -12.94 31.94 -15.03
N PRO A 74 -13.22 32.40 -16.27
CA PRO A 74 -12.34 32.25 -17.44
C PRO A 74 -10.93 32.84 -17.27
N LEU A 75 -10.70 33.73 -16.32
CA LEU A 75 -9.39 34.33 -16.02
C LEU A 75 -8.52 33.47 -15.09
N THR A 76 -9.09 32.41 -14.50
CA THR A 76 -8.40 31.50 -13.56
C THR A 76 -8.02 30.16 -14.19
N ALA A 77 -8.15 29.99 -15.51
CA ALA A 77 -7.98 28.71 -16.19
C ALA A 77 -6.73 27.87 -15.81
N PRO A 78 -5.52 28.45 -15.58
CA PRO A 78 -4.36 27.68 -15.10
C PRO A 78 -4.52 27.13 -13.67
N ASN A 79 -5.29 27.82 -12.82
CA ASN A 79 -5.53 27.41 -11.43
C ASN A 79 -6.58 26.30 -11.34
N VAL A 80 -7.54 26.23 -12.27
CA VAL A 80 -8.61 25.23 -12.25
C VAL A 80 -8.06 23.81 -12.34
N GLU A 81 -7.02 23.58 -13.15
CA GLU A 81 -6.42 22.24 -13.26
C GLU A 81 -5.68 21.83 -11.98
N HIS A 82 -4.91 22.75 -11.40
CA HIS A 82 -4.25 22.54 -10.09
C HIS A 82 -5.27 22.31 -8.96
N GLU A 83 -6.41 23.01 -9.00
CA GLU A 83 -7.50 22.82 -8.06
C GLU A 83 -8.19 21.45 -8.24
N ARG A 84 -8.34 20.98 -9.47
CA ARG A 84 -8.84 19.62 -9.76
C ARG A 84 -7.89 18.54 -9.25
N GLU A 85 -6.59 18.67 -9.53
CA GLU A 85 -5.57 17.75 -9.03
C GLU A 85 -5.60 17.67 -7.50
N ARG A 86 -5.56 18.83 -6.83
CA ARG A 86 -5.66 18.91 -5.37
C ARG A 86 -6.96 18.31 -4.84
N ALA A 87 -8.10 18.59 -5.47
CA ALA A 87 -9.39 18.02 -5.05
C ALA A 87 -9.39 16.49 -5.18
N ALA A 88 -8.80 15.95 -6.25
CA ALA A 88 -8.67 14.51 -6.47
C ALA A 88 -7.78 13.86 -5.41
N GLU A 89 -6.61 14.44 -5.11
CA GLU A 89 -5.70 13.95 -4.06
C GLU A 89 -6.34 14.00 -2.68
N LEU A 90 -7.00 15.10 -2.32
CA LEU A 90 -7.73 15.23 -1.06
C LEU A 90 -8.85 14.19 -0.93
N ALA A 91 -9.53 13.84 -2.04
CA ALA A 91 -10.55 12.80 -2.03
C ALA A 91 -9.97 11.40 -1.77
N VAL A 92 -8.81 11.09 -2.36
CA VAL A 92 -8.13 9.81 -2.09
C VAL A 92 -7.53 9.79 -0.69
N TRP A 93 -6.99 10.91 -0.22
CA TRP A 93 -6.55 11.05 1.17
C TRP A 93 -7.69 10.75 2.14
N ALA A 94 -8.86 11.38 1.95
CA ALA A 94 -10.03 11.16 2.80
C ALA A 94 -10.50 9.70 2.78
N LEU A 95 -10.46 9.04 1.61
CA LEU A 95 -10.77 7.62 1.48
C LEU A 95 -9.75 6.73 2.21
N GLY A 96 -8.45 7.04 2.07
CA GLY A 96 -7.37 6.35 2.76
C GLY A 96 -7.51 6.43 4.26
N GLU A 97 -7.75 7.62 4.81
CA GLU A 97 -7.98 7.85 6.25
C GLU A 97 -9.23 7.10 6.76
N GLU A 98 -10.31 7.13 5.97
CA GLU A 98 -11.54 6.37 6.29
C GLU A 98 -11.23 4.87 6.45
N LEU A 99 -10.50 4.28 5.50
CA LEU A 99 -10.23 2.84 5.48
C LEU A 99 -9.10 2.41 6.42
N ALA A 100 -8.11 3.28 6.64
CA ALA A 100 -6.99 3.05 7.56
C ALA A 100 -7.44 2.91 9.03
N GLY A 101 -8.64 3.40 9.36
CA GLY A 101 -9.29 3.17 10.65
C GLY A 101 -9.58 1.70 10.96
N ASN A 102 -9.57 0.81 9.96
CA ASN A 102 -9.71 -0.62 10.18
C ASN A 102 -8.36 -1.22 10.63
N PRO A 103 -8.28 -1.90 11.79
CA PRO A 103 -7.02 -2.41 12.33
C PRO A 103 -6.34 -3.46 11.45
N ARG A 104 -7.06 -4.06 10.49
CA ARG A 104 -6.51 -5.01 9.51
C ARG A 104 -6.03 -4.34 8.21
N ALA A 105 -6.30 -3.05 8.04
CA ALA A 105 -5.99 -2.31 6.83
C ALA A 105 -4.52 -1.86 6.86
N TRP A 106 -3.68 -2.50 6.06
CA TRP A 106 -2.31 -2.05 5.79
C TRP A 106 -2.24 -1.35 4.43
N TYR A 107 -2.99 -1.78 3.42
CA TYR A 107 -2.90 -1.19 2.08
C TYR A 107 -3.34 0.29 2.02
N PRO A 108 -4.44 0.72 2.66
CA PRO A 108 -4.78 2.13 2.73
C PRO A 108 -3.69 3.00 3.39
N LEU A 109 -2.91 2.44 4.32
CA LEU A 109 -1.77 3.15 4.92
C LEU A 109 -0.61 3.32 3.93
N ILE A 110 -0.37 2.32 3.06
CA ILE A 110 0.60 2.43 1.97
C ILE A 110 0.18 3.54 1.00
N GLU A 111 -1.10 3.61 0.64
CA GLU A 111 -1.61 4.63 -0.28
C GLU A 111 -1.59 6.04 0.33
N LEU A 112 -1.90 6.18 1.62
CA LEU A 112 -1.70 7.45 2.33
C LEU A 112 -0.23 7.85 2.38
N ALA A 113 0.68 6.90 2.63
CA ALA A 113 2.11 7.15 2.61
C ALA A 113 2.59 7.60 1.22
N ARG A 114 2.05 7.03 0.13
CA ARG A 114 2.35 7.44 -1.25
C ARG A 114 1.95 8.89 -1.52
N LEU A 115 0.82 9.33 -0.98
CA LEU A 115 0.39 10.74 -1.09
C LEU A 115 1.21 11.69 -0.22
N SER A 116 1.86 11.20 0.84
CA SER A 116 2.57 12.05 1.80
C SER A 116 4.10 12.01 1.70
N VAL A 117 4.67 11.17 0.85
CA VAL A 117 6.11 10.85 0.88
C VAL A 117 7.01 12.06 0.64
N ASP A 118 6.55 13.01 -0.18
CA ASP A 118 7.29 14.23 -0.53
C ASP A 118 7.04 15.40 0.45
N ASP A 119 5.90 15.41 1.13
CA ASP A 119 5.43 16.58 1.92
C ASP A 119 5.40 16.34 3.45
N ASP A 120 5.26 15.10 3.92
CA ASP A 120 5.12 14.72 5.33
C ASP A 120 5.93 13.45 5.61
N HIS A 121 7.23 13.63 5.78
CA HIS A 121 8.18 12.54 6.04
C HIS A 121 7.82 11.72 7.29
N ASP A 122 7.62 12.39 8.44
CA ASP A 122 7.33 11.72 9.72
C ASP A 122 5.99 10.96 9.69
N GLY A 123 4.96 11.54 9.06
CA GLY A 123 3.69 10.85 8.87
C GLY A 123 3.83 9.66 7.92
N THR A 124 4.60 9.79 6.84
CA THR A 124 4.91 8.68 5.91
C THR A 124 5.55 7.52 6.66
N ILE A 125 6.63 7.75 7.42
CA ILE A 125 7.32 6.68 8.16
C ILE A 125 6.40 6.02 9.20
N ARG A 126 5.57 6.79 9.91
CA ARG A 126 4.60 6.23 10.87
C ARG A 126 3.55 5.35 10.20
N ARG A 127 3.01 5.79 9.06
CA ARG A 127 2.02 5.00 8.28
C ARG A 127 2.65 3.70 7.77
N LEU A 128 3.86 3.75 7.21
CA LEU A 128 4.57 2.57 6.70
C LEU A 128 4.97 1.58 7.80
N THR A 129 5.39 2.07 8.95
CA THR A 129 5.63 1.24 10.15
C THR A 129 4.35 0.53 10.56
N THR A 130 3.26 1.28 10.72
CA THR A 130 1.96 0.73 11.10
C THR A 130 1.45 -0.29 10.07
N ALA A 131 1.63 -0.04 8.77
CA ALA A 131 1.26 -0.97 7.71
C ALA A 131 2.04 -2.29 7.83
N SER A 132 3.34 -2.20 8.07
CA SER A 132 4.24 -3.35 8.24
C SER A 132 3.87 -4.17 9.49
N GLU A 133 3.47 -3.53 10.58
CA GLU A 133 3.02 -4.22 11.80
C GLU A 133 1.66 -4.92 11.64
N ARG A 134 0.77 -4.39 10.80
CA ARG A 134 -0.55 -4.97 10.53
C ARG A 134 -0.52 -6.17 9.59
N ASP A 135 0.57 -6.35 8.84
CA ASP A 135 0.73 -7.43 7.88
C ASP A 135 1.81 -8.44 8.31
N SER A 136 1.38 -9.61 8.74
CA SER A 136 2.28 -10.72 9.09
C SER A 136 2.94 -11.39 7.88
N SER A 137 2.47 -11.14 6.65
CA SER A 137 3.03 -11.77 5.45
C SER A 137 4.30 -11.07 4.95
N GLY A 138 4.53 -9.82 5.35
CA GLY A 138 5.63 -8.99 4.84
C GLY A 138 5.35 -8.35 3.47
N THR A 139 4.15 -8.51 2.90
CA THR A 139 3.71 -7.83 1.68
C THR A 139 3.70 -6.31 1.85
N ALA A 140 3.11 -5.81 2.94
CA ALA A 140 3.08 -4.40 3.26
C ALA A 140 4.49 -3.83 3.44
N LEU A 141 5.36 -4.59 4.10
CA LEU A 141 6.76 -4.21 4.26
C LEU A 141 7.46 -4.12 2.90
N ALA A 142 7.30 -5.10 2.01
CA ALA A 142 7.88 -5.05 0.67
C ALA A 142 7.41 -3.81 -0.12
N GLN A 143 6.12 -3.47 -0.06
CA GLN A 143 5.59 -2.26 -0.71
C GLN A 143 6.11 -0.97 -0.08
N ALA A 144 6.22 -0.92 1.25
CA ALA A 144 6.78 0.22 1.97
C ALA A 144 8.25 0.47 1.59
N LEU A 145 9.06 -0.58 1.51
CA LEU A 145 10.46 -0.50 1.10
C LEU A 145 10.60 -0.01 -0.35
N ALA A 146 9.75 -0.54 -1.25
CA ALA A 146 9.73 -0.11 -2.65
C ALA A 146 9.37 1.38 -2.76
N LEU A 147 8.32 1.83 -2.07
CA LEU A 147 7.90 3.24 -2.05
C LEU A 147 9.02 4.16 -1.58
N LEU A 148 9.69 3.84 -0.47
CA LEU A 148 10.79 4.64 0.05
C LEU A 148 11.98 4.69 -0.94
N CYS A 149 12.30 3.59 -1.61
CA CYS A 149 13.35 3.58 -2.63
C CYS A 149 12.98 4.43 -3.86
N GLU A 150 11.74 4.32 -4.34
CA GLU A 150 11.19 5.11 -5.44
C GLU A 150 11.23 6.61 -5.14
N ALA A 151 10.97 6.99 -3.88
CA ALA A 151 11.08 8.37 -3.39
C ALA A 151 12.52 8.82 -3.07
N GLY A 152 13.54 8.03 -3.41
CA GLY A 152 14.94 8.38 -3.17
C GLY A 152 15.37 8.33 -1.70
N GLN A 153 14.65 7.58 -0.85
CA GLN A 153 14.92 7.40 0.58
C GLN A 153 15.39 5.96 0.90
N PRO A 154 16.44 5.42 0.26
CA PRO A 154 16.87 4.03 0.45
C PRO A 154 17.40 3.75 1.86
N VAL A 155 17.94 4.76 2.56
CA VAL A 155 18.40 4.61 3.95
C VAL A 155 17.21 4.37 4.89
N GLU A 156 16.10 5.09 4.69
CA GLU A 156 14.89 4.88 5.49
C GLU A 156 14.22 3.54 5.18
N ALA A 157 14.27 3.09 3.93
CA ALA A 157 13.88 1.74 3.58
C ALA A 157 14.67 0.70 4.39
N LEU A 158 16.00 0.83 4.45
CA LEU A 158 16.84 -0.07 5.26
C LEU A 158 16.47 -0.02 6.75
N ASN A 159 16.30 1.17 7.32
CA ASN A 159 15.92 1.35 8.72
C ASN A 159 14.60 0.63 9.05
N LEU A 160 13.57 0.85 8.23
CA LEU A 160 12.26 0.21 8.38
C LEU A 160 12.38 -1.32 8.25
N GLY A 161 13.08 -1.79 7.21
CA GLY A 161 13.18 -3.20 6.86
C GLY A 161 13.96 -4.02 7.89
N VAL A 162 15.08 -3.51 8.42
CA VAL A 162 15.86 -4.22 9.45
C VAL A 162 15.05 -4.44 10.73
N GLY A 163 14.18 -3.49 11.10
CA GLY A 163 13.35 -3.60 12.30
C GLY A 163 12.19 -4.59 12.18
N HIS A 164 11.68 -4.83 10.97
CA HIS A 164 10.41 -5.54 10.77
C HIS A 164 10.53 -6.83 9.95
N TRP A 165 11.63 -7.04 9.24
CA TRP A 165 11.77 -8.22 8.39
C TRP A 165 12.00 -9.50 9.19
N ARG A 166 11.22 -10.54 8.88
CA ARG A 166 11.38 -11.89 9.42
C ARG A 166 11.68 -12.86 8.28
N PRO A 167 12.96 -13.17 7.98
CA PRO A 167 13.35 -13.95 6.80
C PRO A 167 12.78 -15.36 6.70
N ARG A 168 12.29 -15.93 7.81
CA ARG A 168 11.68 -17.28 7.85
C ARG A 168 10.19 -17.28 7.55
N GLU A 169 9.53 -16.14 7.74
CA GLU A 169 8.07 -16.00 7.75
C GLU A 169 7.58 -15.14 6.58
N HIS A 170 8.28 -14.04 6.30
CA HIS A 170 7.84 -13.04 5.34
C HIS A 170 8.10 -13.46 3.90
N ASP A 171 7.33 -12.90 2.98
CA ASP A 171 7.52 -13.06 1.54
C ASP A 171 8.96 -12.68 1.12
N PRO A 172 9.64 -13.51 0.30
CA PRO A 172 10.99 -13.25 -0.19
C PRO A 172 11.15 -11.91 -0.95
N ALA A 173 10.05 -11.31 -1.43
CA ALA A 173 10.06 -9.97 -2.02
C ALA A 173 10.61 -8.90 -1.07
N VAL A 174 10.50 -9.07 0.26
CA VAL A 174 11.13 -8.15 1.22
C VAL A 174 12.65 -8.17 1.07
N ALA A 175 13.25 -9.35 0.89
CA ALA A 175 14.69 -9.48 0.66
C ALA A 175 15.13 -8.77 -0.62
N ARG A 176 14.33 -8.88 -1.69
CA ARG A 176 14.56 -8.15 -2.95
C ARG A 176 14.64 -6.65 -2.70
N GLN A 177 13.68 -6.09 -1.97
CA GLN A 177 13.65 -4.64 -1.73
C GLN A 177 14.77 -4.19 -0.79
N LEU A 178 15.12 -4.97 0.23
CA LEU A 178 16.28 -4.68 1.09
C LEU A 178 17.61 -4.67 0.33
N VAL A 179 17.82 -5.65 -0.57
CA VAL A 179 19.01 -5.68 -1.43
C VAL A 179 19.05 -4.46 -2.34
N ARG A 180 17.92 -4.10 -2.97
CA ARG A 180 17.83 -2.91 -3.83
C ARG A 180 18.08 -1.62 -3.05
N ALA A 181 17.48 -1.47 -1.87
CA ALA A 181 17.72 -0.33 -0.98
C ALA A 181 19.20 -0.21 -0.60
N ALA A 182 19.85 -1.32 -0.23
CA ALA A 182 21.26 -1.34 0.11
C ALA A 182 22.15 -0.97 -1.09
N VAL A 183 21.85 -1.48 -2.28
CA VAL A 183 22.56 -1.11 -3.51
C VAL A 183 22.39 0.37 -3.84
N GLN A 184 21.16 0.89 -3.78
CA GLN A 184 20.86 2.30 -4.04
C GLN A 184 21.51 3.24 -3.01
N ALA A 185 21.64 2.80 -1.76
CA ALA A 185 22.37 3.52 -0.71
C ALA A 185 23.90 3.40 -0.82
N GLY A 186 24.45 2.69 -1.81
CA GLY A 186 25.89 2.49 -1.96
C GLY A 186 26.49 1.55 -0.90
N ARG A 187 25.70 0.63 -0.34
CA ARG A 187 26.07 -0.28 0.76
C ARG A 187 26.05 -1.75 0.32
N PRO A 188 26.88 -2.18 -0.65
CA PRO A 188 26.80 -3.54 -1.21
C PRO A 188 27.18 -4.65 -0.21
N LEU A 189 27.97 -4.35 0.83
CA LEU A 189 28.25 -5.31 1.90
C LEU A 189 26.99 -5.66 2.70
N GLU A 190 26.10 -4.70 2.95
CA GLU A 190 24.81 -4.97 3.58
C GLU A 190 23.84 -5.66 2.63
N ALA A 191 23.89 -5.31 1.34
CA ALA A 191 23.15 -6.02 0.31
C ALA A 191 23.51 -7.52 0.31
N LYS A 192 24.80 -7.87 0.47
CA LYS A 192 25.24 -9.28 0.66
C LYS A 192 24.64 -9.92 1.91
N GLN A 193 24.55 -9.20 3.02
CA GLN A 193 23.99 -9.73 4.28
C GLN A 193 22.49 -10.00 4.15
N HIS A 194 21.74 -9.09 3.52
CA HIS A 194 20.31 -9.29 3.24
C HIS A 194 20.09 -10.45 2.27
N LEU A 195 20.92 -10.57 1.22
CA LEU A 195 20.90 -11.71 0.30
C LEU A 195 21.14 -13.04 1.02
N ALA A 196 22.16 -13.10 1.89
CA ALA A 196 22.48 -14.31 2.65
C ALA A 196 21.34 -14.75 3.58
N SER A 197 20.55 -13.80 4.08
CA SER A 197 19.41 -14.09 4.95
C SER A 197 18.30 -14.90 4.27
N LEU A 198 18.28 -15.02 2.93
CA LEU A 198 17.41 -15.96 2.20
C LEU A 198 17.73 -17.43 2.51
N ASP A 199 18.91 -17.76 3.06
CA ASP A 199 19.23 -19.11 3.57
C ASP A 199 18.30 -19.54 4.70
N LEU A 200 17.66 -18.59 5.38
CA LEU A 200 16.73 -18.86 6.47
C LEU A 200 15.32 -19.21 5.98
N TYR A 201 15.00 -18.93 4.71
CA TYR A 201 13.67 -19.19 4.17
C TYR A 201 13.41 -20.71 4.05
N PRO A 202 12.26 -21.24 4.48
CA PRO A 202 12.06 -22.70 4.52
C PRO A 202 12.10 -23.39 3.15
N ASP A 203 11.55 -22.74 2.11
CA ASP A 203 11.51 -23.29 0.75
C ASP A 203 12.66 -22.72 -0.10
N GLN A 204 13.79 -23.42 -0.06
CA GLN A 204 14.98 -23.03 -0.84
C GLN A 204 14.76 -23.15 -2.36
N GLY A 205 13.82 -24.00 -2.80
CA GLY A 205 13.46 -24.13 -4.21
C GLY A 205 12.74 -22.89 -4.72
N ALA A 206 11.79 -22.37 -3.93
CA ALA A 206 11.04 -21.16 -4.26
C ALA A 206 11.91 -19.90 -4.39
N VAL A 207 12.98 -19.79 -3.59
CA VAL A 207 13.86 -18.61 -3.59
C VAL A 207 15.11 -18.74 -4.47
N ALA A 208 15.36 -19.90 -5.08
CA ALA A 208 16.58 -20.13 -5.88
C ALA A 208 16.73 -19.14 -7.04
N GLY A 209 15.64 -18.88 -7.77
CA GLY A 209 15.62 -17.89 -8.86
C GLY A 209 15.89 -16.47 -8.37
N LEU A 210 15.26 -16.08 -7.27
CA LEU A 210 15.46 -14.78 -6.63
C LEU A 210 16.91 -14.62 -6.13
N ARG A 211 17.46 -15.64 -5.48
CA ARG A 211 18.85 -15.63 -5.02
C ARG A 211 19.81 -15.37 -6.19
N ALA A 212 19.63 -16.08 -7.31
CA ALA A 212 20.47 -15.90 -8.48
C ALA A 212 20.33 -14.49 -9.10
N GLU A 213 19.12 -13.92 -9.13
CA GLU A 213 18.87 -12.52 -9.51
C GLU A 213 19.67 -11.56 -8.63
N LEU A 214 19.48 -11.63 -7.31
CA LEU A 214 20.08 -10.71 -6.35
C LEU A 214 21.60 -10.87 -6.27
N THR A 215 22.16 -12.08 -6.42
CA THR A 215 23.62 -12.28 -6.51
C THR A 215 24.22 -11.47 -7.65
N ARG A 216 23.56 -11.41 -8.82
CA ARG A 216 24.04 -10.60 -9.95
C ARG A 216 23.93 -9.10 -9.68
N GLU A 217 22.85 -8.66 -9.05
CA GLU A 217 22.67 -7.25 -8.69
C GLU A 217 23.76 -6.77 -7.72
N VAL A 218 24.02 -7.55 -6.66
CA VAL A 218 25.06 -7.24 -5.68
C VAL A 218 26.45 -7.25 -6.31
N ALA A 219 26.78 -8.24 -7.15
CA ALA A 219 28.09 -8.32 -7.80
C ALA A 219 28.35 -7.10 -8.72
N ARG A 220 27.32 -6.59 -9.41
CA ARG A 220 27.44 -5.36 -10.21
C ARG A 220 27.71 -4.14 -9.34
N ALA A 221 27.00 -4.02 -8.21
CA ALA A 221 27.17 -2.90 -7.27
C ALA A 221 28.59 -2.86 -6.66
N GLU A 222 29.22 -4.01 -6.42
CA GLU A 222 30.59 -4.07 -5.91
C GLU A 222 31.64 -3.59 -6.93
N GLN A 223 31.42 -3.92 -8.21
CA GLN A 223 32.30 -3.49 -9.29
C GLN A 223 32.26 -1.98 -9.47
N SER A 224 31.09 -1.35 -9.30
CA SER A 224 30.96 0.11 -9.40
C SER A 224 31.70 0.89 -8.31
N ILE A 225 31.91 0.30 -7.11
CA ILE A 225 32.66 0.95 -6.03
C ILE A 225 34.18 0.84 -6.24
N THR A 226 34.64 -0.23 -6.87
CA THR A 226 36.08 -0.46 -7.10
C THR A 226 36.60 0.30 -8.32
N GLY A 227 35.70 0.78 -9.20
CA GLY A 227 36.02 1.45 -10.46
C GLY A 227 36.01 2.98 -10.46
N THR A 228 35.80 3.62 -9.31
CA THR A 228 35.92 5.08 -9.08
C THR A 228 37.19 5.41 -8.33
#